data_AF-A0A941V4K5-F1
#
_entry.id   AF-A0A941V4K5-F1
#
_cell.length_a   1.000
_cell.length_b   1.000
_cell.length_c   1.000
_cell.angle_alpha   90.00
_cell.angle_beta   90.00
_cell.angle_gamma   90.00
#
_symmetry.space_group_name_H-M   'P 1'
#
loop_
_entity.id
_entity.type
_entity.pdbx_description
1 polymer ?
#
loop_
_entity_poly.entity_id
_entity_poly.type
_entity_poly.pdbx_seq_one_letter_code
_entity_poly.pdbx_strand_id
1 'polypeptide(L)'
;MDEVFAFLRSESSADLTLQGLHTGHTECALGRWYYGAGQAFAGDPDFDALADPHRGMHQSCEEIFSAIEKRSDRPALRKLLEALSENSTRVATCLQRLETRLLVDELSRPRLGA
;
A
#
# COMPACT_ATOMS: atom_id res chain seq x y z
N MET A 1 -7.94 6.04 -24.55
CA MET A 1 -6.63 5.77 -23.89
C MET A 1 -5.76 7.04 -23.75
N ASP A 2 -5.89 8.05 -24.63
CA ASP A 2 -5.35 9.41 -24.39
C ASP A 2 -6.10 10.20 -23.30
N GLU A 3 -7.34 9.80 -23.00
CA GLU A 3 -8.20 10.44 -22.01
C GLU A 3 -7.68 10.34 -20.58
N VAL A 4 -7.00 9.26 -20.20
CA VAL A 4 -6.42 9.12 -18.85
C VAL A 4 -5.35 10.18 -18.62
N PHE A 5 -4.49 10.43 -19.60
CA PHE A 5 -3.46 11.46 -19.50
C PHE A 5 -4.02 12.87 -19.62
N ALA A 6 -5.10 13.08 -20.38
CA ALA A 6 -5.82 14.35 -20.37
C ALA A 6 -6.51 14.59 -19.02
N PHE A 7 -7.12 13.56 -18.44
CA PHE A 7 -7.81 13.57 -17.15
C PHE A 7 -6.86 13.87 -15.99
N LEU A 8 -5.70 13.19 -15.91
CA LEU A 8 -4.64 13.47 -14.93
C LEU A 8 -4.08 14.90 -15.05
N ARG A 9 -4.27 15.58 -16.18
CA ARG A 9 -3.82 16.95 -16.43
C ARG A 9 -4.93 18.00 -16.32
N SER A 10 -6.20 17.61 -16.44
CA SER A 10 -7.35 18.53 -16.41
C SER A 10 -7.97 18.66 -15.03
N GLU A 11 -7.98 17.60 -14.24
CA GLU A 11 -8.38 17.64 -12.83
C GLU A 11 -7.14 18.03 -12.02
N SER A 12 -7.14 19.26 -11.50
CA SER A 12 -6.16 19.73 -10.54
C SER A 12 -6.10 18.79 -9.33
N SER A 13 -5.19 17.81 -9.33
CA SER A 13 -4.64 17.10 -8.16
C SER A 13 -5.60 16.49 -7.11
N ALA A 14 -6.92 16.59 -7.25
CA ALA A 14 -7.81 16.51 -6.09
C ALA A 14 -8.57 15.19 -5.92
N ASP A 15 -8.67 14.34 -6.95
CA ASP A 15 -9.51 13.13 -6.85
C ASP A 15 -8.92 11.86 -7.50
N LEU A 16 -7.60 11.72 -7.41
CA LEU A 16 -7.04 10.40 -7.20
C LEU A 16 -6.89 10.29 -5.69
N THR A 17 -7.55 9.33 -5.04
CA THR A 17 -7.51 9.13 -3.58
C THR A 17 -6.14 8.60 -3.11
N LEU A 18 -5.04 9.15 -3.63
CA LEU A 18 -3.66 9.04 -3.15
C LEU A 18 -3.43 9.83 -1.86
N GLN A 19 -4.46 10.47 -1.32
CA GLN A 19 -4.41 11.25 -0.08
C GLN A 19 -3.91 10.42 1.11
N GLY A 20 -4.01 9.09 1.08
CA GLY A 20 -3.33 8.23 2.07
C GLY A 20 -1.84 8.02 1.78
N LEU A 21 -1.47 7.94 0.51
CA LEU A 21 -0.09 7.67 0.05
C LEU A 21 0.80 8.93 0.02
N HIS A 22 0.23 10.13 0.05
CA HIS A 22 1.01 11.38 0.10
C HIS A 22 1.59 11.69 1.49
N THR A 23 1.06 11.05 2.55
CA THR A 23 1.58 11.18 3.91
C THR A 23 2.75 10.21 4.07
N GLY A 24 3.66 10.45 5.03
CA GLY A 24 4.75 9.51 5.27
C GLY A 24 4.22 8.10 5.56
N HIS A 25 4.96 7.06 5.17
CA HIS A 25 4.54 5.66 5.36
C HIS A 25 4.23 5.31 6.83
N THR A 26 4.82 5.99 7.80
CA THR A 26 4.50 5.81 9.23
C THR A 26 3.22 6.52 9.66
N GLU A 27 2.82 7.56 8.93
CA GLU A 27 1.72 8.45 9.26
C GLU A 27 0.40 8.01 8.63
N CYS A 28 0.42 7.18 7.58
CA CYS A 28 -0.80 6.67 6.95
C CYS A 28 -1.56 5.69 7.89
N ALA A 29 -2.82 5.36 7.57
CA ALA A 29 -3.63 4.47 8.42
C ALA A 29 -2.98 3.09 8.63
N LEU A 30 -2.42 2.50 7.58
CA LEU A 30 -1.70 1.24 7.64
C LEU A 30 -0.41 1.38 8.48
N GLY A 31 0.34 2.45 8.30
CA GLY A 31 1.53 2.76 9.08
C GLY A 31 1.27 2.89 10.57
N ARG A 32 0.28 3.69 10.95
CA ARG A 32 -0.13 3.87 12.35
C ARG A 32 -0.57 2.56 13.00
N TRP A 33 -1.24 1.69 12.23
CA TRP A 33 -1.56 0.34 12.71
C TRP A 33 -0.30 -0.53 12.81
N TYR A 34 0.52 -0.61 11.77
CA TYR A 34 1.72 -1.45 11.70
C TYR A 34 2.72 -1.14 12.82
N TYR A 35 3.00 0.13 13.08
CA TYR A 35 3.91 0.57 14.15
C TYR A 35 3.21 0.69 15.52
N GLY A 36 1.89 0.54 15.57
CA GLY A 36 1.07 0.62 16.78
C GLY A 36 0.50 -0.74 17.16
N ALA A 37 -0.83 -0.85 17.16
CA ALA A 37 -1.54 -2.05 17.61
C ALA A 37 -1.19 -3.32 16.82
N GLY A 38 -0.77 -3.18 15.56
CA GLY A 38 -0.34 -4.29 14.70
C GLY A 38 0.91 -5.01 15.21
N GLN A 39 1.74 -4.37 16.06
CA GLN A 39 2.91 -5.02 16.66
C GLN A 39 2.58 -6.26 17.50
N ALA A 40 1.32 -6.45 17.89
CA ALA A 40 0.84 -7.71 18.46
C ALA A 40 1.05 -8.93 17.54
N PHE A 41 1.26 -8.71 16.24
CA PHE A 41 1.51 -9.74 15.22
C PHE A 41 2.99 -9.84 14.80
N ALA A 42 3.90 -9.11 15.46
CA ALA A 42 5.32 -9.17 15.15
C ALA A 42 5.87 -10.61 15.21
N GLY A 43 6.67 -10.99 14.21
CA GLY A 43 7.18 -12.35 14.04
C GLY A 43 6.29 -13.27 13.22
N ASP A 44 5.07 -12.83 12.85
CA ASP A 44 4.35 -13.48 11.77
C ASP A 44 4.97 -13.11 10.41
N PRO A 45 5.26 -14.10 9.53
CA PRO A 45 5.86 -13.83 8.22
C PRO A 45 5.06 -12.89 7.32
N ASP A 46 3.72 -12.96 7.33
CA ASP A 46 2.88 -12.12 6.47
C ASP A 46 2.74 -10.69 7.05
N PHE A 47 2.77 -10.52 8.38
CA PHE A 47 2.88 -9.22 9.03
C PHE A 47 4.25 -8.56 8.77
N ASP A 48 5.35 -9.28 9.02
CA ASP A 48 6.71 -8.73 8.86
C ASP A 48 6.99 -8.33 7.40
N ALA A 49 6.47 -9.10 6.44
CA ALA A 49 6.59 -8.83 5.01
C ALA A 49 5.84 -7.57 4.52
N LEU A 50 4.97 -6.96 5.33
CA LEU A 50 4.26 -5.72 4.95
C LEU A 50 5.20 -4.53 4.80
N ALA A 51 6.27 -4.50 5.59
CA ALA A 51 7.09 -3.31 5.77
C ALA A 51 7.67 -2.77 4.46
N ASP A 52 8.23 -3.67 3.65
CA ASP A 52 8.89 -3.33 2.39
C ASP A 52 7.93 -2.87 1.29
N PRO A 53 6.90 -3.64 0.89
CA PRO A 53 5.98 -3.19 -0.16
C PRO A 53 5.20 -1.95 0.30
N HIS A 54 4.89 -1.79 1.59
CA HIS A 54 4.27 -0.57 2.10
C HIS A 54 5.17 0.66 1.91
N ARG A 55 6.45 0.60 2.31
CA ARG A 55 7.42 1.68 2.02
C ARG A 55 7.54 1.94 0.52
N GLY A 56 7.58 0.87 -0.28
CA GLY A 56 7.65 0.93 -1.73
C GLY A 56 6.48 1.69 -2.37
N MET A 57 5.26 1.53 -1.87
CA MET A 57 4.10 2.29 -2.35
C MET A 57 4.31 3.80 -2.18
N HIS A 58 4.75 4.23 -0.99
CA HIS A 58 5.01 5.65 -0.71
C HIS A 58 6.15 6.19 -1.58
N GLN A 59 7.26 5.45 -1.68
CA GLN A 59 8.38 5.82 -2.54
C GLN A 59 7.95 5.99 -4.01
N SER A 60 7.19 5.03 -4.56
CA SER A 60 6.69 5.13 -5.93
C SER A 60 5.78 6.34 -6.12
N CYS A 61 4.94 6.68 -5.14
CA CYS A 61 4.12 7.89 -5.21
C CYS A 61 4.94 9.17 -5.24
N GLU A 62 5.93 9.32 -4.35
CA GLU A 62 6.84 10.47 -4.35
C GLU A 62 7.56 10.62 -5.70
N GLU A 63 8.05 9.51 -6.25
CA GLU A 63 8.71 9.49 -7.56
C GLU A 63 7.75 9.85 -8.71
N ILE A 64 6.50 9.38 -8.66
CA ILE A 64 5.46 9.74 -9.64
C ILE A 64 5.20 11.25 -9.62
N PHE A 65 5.02 11.85 -8.44
CA PHE A 65 4.79 13.28 -8.32
C PHE A 65 5.98 14.08 -8.86
N SER A 66 7.20 13.73 -8.47
CA SER A 66 8.42 14.35 -8.99
C SER A 66 8.56 14.18 -10.52
N ALA A 67 8.20 13.02 -11.07
CA ALA A 67 8.24 12.76 -12.51
C ALA A 67 7.21 13.60 -13.30
N ILE A 68 6.01 13.80 -12.73
CA ILE A 68 4.97 14.66 -13.31
C ILE A 68 5.44 16.12 -13.31
N GLU A 69 5.98 16.62 -12.20
CA GLU A 69 6.51 17.98 -12.09
C GLU A 69 7.64 18.25 -13.09
N LYS A 70 8.55 17.28 -13.25
CA LYS A 70 9.70 17.36 -14.17
C LYS A 70 9.34 17.09 -15.63
N ARG A 71 8.07 16.75 -15.92
CA ARG A 71 7.59 16.35 -17.27
C ARG A 71 8.42 15.20 -17.86
N SER A 72 8.74 14.22 -17.02
CA SER A 72 9.44 13.01 -17.44
C SER A 72 8.70 12.29 -18.57
N ASP A 73 9.43 11.46 -19.32
CA ASP A 73 8.86 10.72 -20.43
C ASP A 73 7.85 9.65 -19.98
N ARG A 74 6.98 9.24 -20.92
CA ARG A 74 5.92 8.25 -20.65
C ARG A 74 6.48 6.88 -20.19
N PRO A 75 7.59 6.35 -20.75
CA PRO A 75 8.18 5.11 -20.28
C PRO A 75 8.62 5.14 -18.81
N ALA A 76 9.23 6.23 -18.35
CA ALA A 76 9.62 6.36 -16.95
C ALA A 76 8.40 6.37 -16.02
N LEU A 77 7.39 7.16 -16.36
CA LEU A 77 6.15 7.22 -15.56
C LEU A 77 5.42 5.87 -15.49
N ARG A 78 5.42 5.12 -16.60
CA ARG A 78 4.82 3.77 -16.65
C ARG A 78 5.48 2.82 -15.66
N LYS A 79 6.82 2.78 -15.61
CA LYS A 79 7.56 1.91 -14.67
C LYS A 79 7.22 2.22 -13.21
N LEU A 80 7.06 3.51 -12.88
CA LEU A 80 6.70 3.92 -11.53
C LEU A 80 5.28 3.48 -11.16
N LEU A 81 4.32 3.57 -12.09
CA LEU A 81 2.96 3.09 -11.90
C LEU A 81 2.89 1.57 -11.76
N GLU A 82 3.71 0.84 -12.53
CA GLU A 82 3.85 -0.62 -12.40
C GLU A 82 4.39 -1.01 -11.02
N ALA A 83 5.44 -0.33 -10.54
CA ALA A 83 6.01 -0.55 -9.21
C ALA A 83 5.00 -0.26 -8.09
N LEU A 84 4.22 0.83 -8.21
CA LEU A 84 3.14 1.14 -7.27
C LEU A 84 2.09 0.02 -7.23
N SER A 85 1.66 -0.48 -8.39
CA SER A 85 0.68 -1.56 -8.51
C SER A 85 1.19 -2.88 -7.92
N GLU A 86 2.44 -3.23 -8.20
CA GLU A 86 3.08 -4.43 -7.65
C GLU A 86 3.15 -4.37 -6.13
N ASN A 87 3.64 -3.25 -5.58
CA ASN A 87 3.72 -3.05 -4.13
C ASN A 87 2.33 -3.07 -3.48
N SER A 88 1.31 -2.45 -4.10
CA SER A 88 -0.08 -2.53 -3.63
C SER A 88 -0.60 -3.97 -3.58
N THR A 89 -0.32 -4.76 -4.61
CA THR A 89 -0.72 -6.17 -4.68
C THR A 89 -0.05 -6.98 -3.57
N ARG A 90 1.23 -6.72 -3.30
CA ARG A 90 2.00 -7.38 -2.23
C ARG A 90 1.46 -7.03 -0.85
N VAL A 91 1.16 -5.76 -0.57
CA VAL A 91 0.52 -5.34 0.70
C VAL A 91 -0.82 -6.06 0.90
N ALA A 92 -1.70 -6.02 -0.10
CA ALA A 92 -3.01 -6.66 -0.03
C ALA A 92 -2.90 -8.18 0.21
N THR A 93 -1.97 -8.84 -0.47
CA THR A 93 -1.72 -10.28 -0.31
C THR A 93 -1.25 -10.61 1.10
N CYS A 94 -0.33 -9.83 1.67
CA CYS A 94 0.16 -10.02 3.03
C CYS A 94 -0.97 -9.85 4.06
N LEU A 95 -1.76 -8.78 3.95
CA LEU A 95 -2.91 -8.54 4.83
C LEU A 95 -3.95 -9.67 4.75
N GLN A 96 -4.28 -10.13 3.54
CA GLN A 96 -5.25 -11.20 3.35
C GLN A 96 -4.77 -12.52 3.95
N ARG A 97 -3.48 -12.83 3.81
CA ARG A 97 -2.89 -14.05 4.37
C ARG A 97 -2.81 -14.00 5.89
N LEU A 98 -2.42 -12.86 6.45
CA LEU A 98 -2.43 -12.62 7.90
C LEU A 98 -3.85 -12.82 8.46
N GLU A 99 -4.85 -12.17 7.86
CA GLU A 99 -6.26 -12.32 8.25
C GLU A 99 -6.72 -13.78 8.18
N THR A 100 -6.45 -14.46 7.06
CA THR A 100 -6.85 -15.86 6.85
C THR A 100 -6.26 -16.76 7.93
N ARG A 101 -4.97 -16.58 8.26
CA ARG A 101 -4.30 -17.38 9.28
C ARG A 101 -4.90 -17.14 10.67
N LEU A 102 -5.14 -15.88 11.04
CA LEU A 102 -5.75 -15.53 12.32
C LEU A 102 -7.17 -16.09 12.47
N LEU A 103 -7.96 -16.07 11.40
CA LEU A 103 -9.30 -16.68 11.37
C LEU A 103 -9.22 -18.20 11.53
N VAL A 104 -8.28 -18.87 10.86
CA VAL A 104 -8.09 -20.32 10.99
C VAL A 104 -7.64 -20.69 12.41
N ASP A 105 -6.73 -19.92 13.00
CA ASP A 105 -6.25 -20.15 14.37
C ASP A 105 -7.40 -20.00 15.39
N GLU A 106 -8.24 -18.97 15.24
CA GLU A 106 -9.39 -18.73 16.12
C GLU A 106 -10.47 -19.81 15.98
N LEU A 107 -10.74 -20.28 14.75
CA LEU A 107 -11.67 -21.39 14.52
C LEU A 107 -11.13 -22.73 15.05
N SER A 108 -9.82 -22.88 15.13
CA SER A 108 -9.15 -24.09 15.61
C SER A 108 -8.99 -24.10 17.13
N ARG A 109 -9.22 -22.97 17.81
CA ARG A 109 -9.19 -22.92 19.28
C ARG A 109 -10.34 -23.73 19.88
N PRO A 110 -10.06 -24.72 20.75
CA PRO A 110 -11.12 -25.44 21.43
C PRO A 110 -11.90 -24.45 22.30
N ARG A 111 -13.23 -24.38 22.11
CA ARG A 111 -14.12 -23.66 23.02
C ARG A 111 -14.02 -24.32 24.39
N LEU A 112 -13.29 -23.68 25.31
CA LEU A 112 -13.37 -24.04 26.71
C LEU A 112 -14.83 -23.84 27.14
N GLY A 113 -15.46 -24.95 27.54
CA GLY A 113 -16.88 -25.04 27.82
C GLY A 113 -17.34 -24.08 28.91
N ALA A 114 -18.58 -23.63 28.74
CA ALA A 114 -19.42 -23.09 29.80
C ALA A 114 -19.72 -24.14 30.88
#